data_AF-A0A2A4K0M6-F1
#
_entry.id   AF-A0A2A4K0M6-F1
#
_cell.length_a   1.000
_cell.length_b   1.000
_cell.length_c   1.000
_cell.angle_alpha   90.00
_cell.angle_beta   90.00
_cell.angle_gamma   90.00
#
_symmetry.space_group_name_H-M   'P 1'
#
loop_
_entity.id
_entity.type
_entity.pdbx_description
1 polymer ?
#
loop_
_entity_poly.entity_id
_entity_poly.type
_entity_poly.pdbx_seq_one_letter_code
_entity_poly.pdbx_strand_id
1 'polypeptide(L)'
;VDGEIKKILSDSYDRAKAILRNHAKEHKALAEALLKYETLDADDIKAIMNGEKIKVERHGRSNKEPSPTTAPSTPSGAGLLGSPHPAPA
;
A
#
# COMPACT_ATOMS: atom_id res chain seq x y z
N VAL A 1 32.26 15.88 -8.66
CA VAL A 1 30.79 15.77 -8.80
C VAL A 1 30.37 14.60 -9.70
N ASP A 2 30.66 14.57 -11.02
CA ASP A 2 30.23 13.44 -11.89
C ASP A 2 30.73 12.05 -11.45
N GLY A 3 31.98 11.97 -10.97
CA GLY A 3 32.54 10.72 -10.45
C GLY A 3 31.82 10.20 -9.21
N GLU A 4 31.32 11.10 -8.35
CA GLU A 4 30.59 10.72 -7.13
C GLU A 4 29.19 10.23 -7.47
N ILE A 5 28.52 10.88 -8.43
CA ILE A 5 27.21 10.44 -8.93
C ILE A 5 27.31 9.03 -9.51
N LYS A 6 28.32 8.77 -10.36
CA LYS A 6 28.55 7.45 -10.96
C LYS A 6 28.85 6.39 -9.90
N LYS A 7 29.60 6.75 -8.86
CA LYS A 7 29.92 5.86 -7.74
C LYS A 7 28.65 5.48 -6.96
N ILE A 8 27.85 6.48 -6.55
CA ILE A 8 26.61 6.24 -5.79
C ILE A 8 25.63 5.37 -6.59
N LEU A 9 25.52 5.62 -7.91
CA LEU A 9 24.66 4.84 -8.78
C LEU A 9 25.14 3.39 -8.90
N SER A 10 26.45 3.17 -9.12
CA SER A 10 27.02 1.82 -9.20
C SER A 10 26.86 1.07 -7.87
N ASP A 11 27.19 1.71 -6.75
CA ASP A 11 27.07 1.11 -5.43
C ASP A 11 25.62 0.73 -5.11
N SER A 12 24.65 1.55 -5.53
CA SER A 12 23.22 1.24 -5.35
C SER A 12 22.75 0.10 -6.26
N TYR A 13 23.21 0.08 -7.51
CA TYR A 13 22.92 -1.00 -8.45
C TYR A 13 23.48 -2.33 -7.94
N ASP A 14 24.75 -2.36 -7.51
CA ASP A 14 25.39 -3.59 -7.04
C ASP A 14 24.76 -4.09 -5.75
N ARG A 15 24.38 -3.21 -4.82
CA ARG A 15 23.62 -3.59 -3.62
C ARG A 15 22.28 -4.21 -3.98
N ALA A 16 21.49 -3.56 -4.84
CA ALA A 16 20.19 -4.09 -5.27
C ALA A 16 20.34 -5.46 -5.96
N LYS A 17 21.33 -5.59 -6.84
CA LYS A 17 21.65 -6.84 -7.53
C LYS A 17 22.08 -7.95 -6.57
N ALA A 18 22.88 -7.63 -5.55
CA ALA A 18 23.28 -8.57 -4.52
C ALA A 18 22.07 -9.06 -3.71
N ILE A 19 21.16 -8.16 -3.31
CA ILE A 19 19.92 -8.52 -2.60
C ILE A 19 19.08 -9.48 -3.46
N LEU A 20 18.84 -9.15 -4.73
CA LEU A 20 18.05 -10.00 -5.64
C LEU A 20 18.70 -11.37 -5.87
N ARG A 21 20.03 -11.45 -5.89
CA ARG A 21 20.76 -12.72 -6.04
C ARG A 21 20.76 -13.56 -4.78
N ASN A 22 20.91 -12.94 -3.61
CA ASN A 22 20.87 -13.65 -2.33
C ASN A 22 19.48 -14.28 -2.10
N HIS A 23 18.42 -13.60 -2.53
CA HIS A 23 17.03 -14.07 -2.47
C HIS A 23 16.54 -14.60 -3.83
N ALA A 24 17.40 -15.31 -4.57
CA ALA A 24 17.07 -15.77 -5.92
C ALA A 24 15.87 -16.73 -5.97
N LYS A 25 15.61 -17.48 -4.90
CA LYS A 25 14.49 -18.42 -4.84
C LYS A 25 13.16 -17.67 -4.76
N GLU A 26 13.07 -16.72 -3.84
CA GLU A 26 11.90 -15.89 -3.61
C GLU A 26 11.65 -14.95 -4.80
N HIS A 27 12.72 -14.40 -5.38
CA HIS A 27 12.63 -13.60 -6.61
C HIS A 27 12.09 -14.41 -7.79
N LYS A 28 12.54 -15.67 -7.95
CA LYS A 28 12.02 -16.56 -8.99
C LYS A 28 10.55 -16.93 -8.73
N ALA A 29 10.20 -17.21 -7.48
CA ALA A 29 8.82 -17.52 -7.11
C ALA A 29 7.86 -16.35 -7.38
N LEU A 30 8.28 -15.10 -7.11
CA LEU A 30 7.51 -13.91 -7.47
C LEU A 30 7.31 -13.79 -8.99
N ALA A 31 8.36 -14.01 -9.77
CA ALA A 31 8.27 -13.96 -11.23
C ALA A 31 7.32 -15.03 -11.79
N GLU A 32 7.40 -16.26 -11.29
CA GLU A 32 6.50 -17.36 -11.67
C GLU A 32 5.04 -17.07 -11.25
N ALA A 33 4.84 -16.47 -10.07
CA ALA A 33 3.52 -16.06 -9.60
C ALA A 33 2.92 -14.97 -10.49
N LEU A 34 3.67 -13.94 -10.85
CA LEU A 34 3.21 -12.89 -11.77
C LEU A 34 2.89 -13.44 -13.16
N LEU A 35 3.64 -14.44 -13.63
CA LEU A 35 3.35 -15.10 -14.90
C LEU A 35 2.04 -15.89 -14.87
N LYS A 36 1.63 -16.37 -13.68
CA LYS A 36 0.41 -17.15 -13.48
C LYS A 36 -0.83 -16.31 -13.17
N TYR A 37 -0.66 -15.23 -12.41
CA TYR A 37 -1.76 -14.44 -11.84
C TYR A 37 -1.82 -13.00 -12.36
N GLU A 38 -0.86 -12.57 -13.19
CA GLU A 38 -0.73 -11.23 -13.80
C GLU A 38 -0.45 -10.08 -12.81
N THR A 39 -1.09 -10.11 -11.64
CA THR A 39 -0.97 -9.13 -10.56
C THR A 39 -0.90 -9.85 -9.23
N LEU A 40 -0.24 -9.22 -8.25
CA LEU A 40 -0.13 -9.72 -6.88
C LEU A 40 -0.44 -8.58 -5.91
N ASP A 41 -1.19 -8.87 -4.85
CA ASP A 41 -1.40 -7.93 -3.75
C ASP A 41 -0.28 -8.02 -2.71
N ALA A 42 -0.23 -7.07 -1.77
CA ALA A 42 0.79 -7.03 -0.73
C ALA A 42 0.78 -8.29 0.14
N ASP A 43 -0.39 -8.87 0.41
CA ASP A 43 -0.50 -10.11 1.19
C ASP A 43 0.01 -11.33 0.41
N ASP A 44 -0.19 -11.37 -0.91
CA ASP A 44 0.32 -12.44 -1.78
C ASP A 44 1.85 -12.40 -1.85
N ILE A 45 2.43 -11.20 -1.97
CA ILE A 45 3.88 -11.00 -1.97
C ILE A 45 4.50 -11.49 -0.65
N LYS A 46 3.89 -11.16 0.49
CA LYS A 46 4.35 -11.65 1.81
C LYS A 46 4.28 -13.16 1.91
N ALA A 47 3.19 -13.78 1.44
CA ALA A 47 3.06 -15.22 1.43
C ALA A 47 4.19 -15.88 0.61
N ILE A 48 4.47 -15.38 -0.59
CA ILE A 48 5.55 -15.89 -1.45
C ILE A 48 6.92 -15.72 -0.78
N MET A 49 7.16 -14.58 -0.14
CA MET A 49 8.40 -14.31 0.61
C MET A 49 8.58 -15.25 1.80
N ASN A 50 7.49 -15.68 2.45
CA ASN A 50 7.52 -16.66 3.54
C ASN A 50 7.55 -18.12 3.06
N GLY A 51 7.48 -18.37 1.74
CA GLY A 51 7.38 -19.71 1.16
C GLY A 51 5.99 -20.35 1.27
N GLU A 52 4.96 -19.56 1.56
CA GLU A 52 3.57 -19.99 1.63
C GLU A 52 2.90 -19.95 0.23
N LYS A 53 1.82 -20.71 0.07
CA LYS A 53 1.06 -20.76 -1.18
C LYS A 53 0.09 -19.58 -1.27
N ILE A 54 0.05 -18.93 -2.43
CA ILE A 54 -0.88 -17.84 -2.75
C ILE A 54 -2.32 -18.35 -2.63
N LYS A 55 -3.17 -17.63 -1.89
CA LYS A 55 -4.62 -17.92 -1.82
C LYS A 55 -5.29 -17.38 -3.08
N VAL A 56 -5.60 -18.30 -4.00
CA VAL A 56 -6.15 -18.01 -5.34
C VAL A 56 -7.51 -17.32 -5.31
N GLU A 57 -8.23 -17.31 -4.18
CA GLU A 57 -9.64 -16.89 -4.11
C GLU A 57 -9.94 -15.43 -4.46
N ARG A 58 -8.93 -14.55 -4.62
CA ARG A 58 -9.15 -13.10 -4.82
C ARG A 58 -8.74 -12.53 -6.18
N HIS A 59 -8.11 -13.30 -7.05
CA HIS A 59 -7.50 -12.76 -8.29
C HIS A 59 -8.52 -12.51 -9.42
N GLY A 60 -9.81 -12.78 -9.19
CA GLY A 60 -10.91 -12.38 -10.05
C GLY A 60 -11.51 -11.04 -9.60
N ARG A 61 -10.84 -9.93 -9.90
CA ARG A 61 -11.38 -8.56 -9.93
C ARG A 61 -12.51 -8.26 -8.93
N SER A 62 -12.32 -8.52 -7.63
CA SER A 62 -13.24 -8.00 -6.60
C SER A 62 -12.79 -6.59 -6.24
N ASN A 63 -13.31 -5.62 -7.00
CA ASN A 63 -13.34 -4.20 -6.68
C ASN A 63 -13.51 -4.01 -5.17
N LYS A 64 -12.45 -3.64 -4.44
CA LYS A 64 -12.65 -2.96 -3.16
C LYS A 64 -13.05 -1.54 -3.52
N GLU A 65 -14.35 -1.41 -3.76
CA GLU A 65 -15.05 -0.13 -3.84
C GLU A 65 -14.64 0.70 -2.61
N PRO A 66 -14.00 1.87 -2.76
CA PRO A 66 -13.88 2.79 -1.66
C PRO A 66 -15.30 3.25 -1.34
N SER A 67 -15.82 2.89 -0.17
CA SER A 67 -17.14 3.29 0.27
C SER A 67 -17.33 4.80 0.10
N PRO A 68 -18.33 5.27 -0.66
CA PRO A 68 -18.77 6.65 -0.56
C PRO A 68 -19.73 6.77 0.64
N THR A 69 -19.80 7.97 1.23
CA THR A 69 -20.73 8.44 2.30
C THR A 69 -20.02 8.59 3.65
N THR A 70 -19.85 9.79 4.24
CA THR A 70 -20.67 11.00 4.17
C THR A 70 -19.79 12.24 4.32
N ALA A 71 -19.86 13.18 3.38
CA ALA A 71 -19.46 14.56 3.65
C ALA A 71 -20.35 15.11 4.77
N PRO A 72 -19.84 15.79 5.82
CA PRO A 72 -20.73 16.50 6.72
C PRO A 72 -21.29 17.70 5.94
N SER A 73 -22.51 17.53 5.41
CA SER A 73 -23.32 18.62 4.90
C SER A 73 -23.56 19.62 6.02
N THR A 74 -23.15 20.86 5.80
CA THR A 74 -23.57 22.01 6.58
C THR A 74 -25.09 22.20 6.48
N PRO A 75 -25.81 22.41 7.59
CA PRO A 75 -27.06 23.13 7.54
C PRO A 75 -26.82 24.58 8.01
N SER A 76 -26.84 25.49 7.03
CA SER A 76 -27.07 26.92 7.27
C SER A 76 -28.57 27.12 7.53
N GLY A 77 -28.92 27.78 8.64
CA GLY A 77 -30.24 28.42 8.77
C GLY A 77 -31.00 28.14 10.07
N ALA A 78 -31.03 29.19 10.90
CA ALA A 78 -32.20 29.64 11.68
C ALA A 78 -32.75 28.72 12.80
N GLY A 79 -32.31 29.05 14.01
CA GLY A 79 -33.26 29.56 15.00
C GLY A 79 -33.65 28.67 16.17
N LEU A 80 -33.64 29.33 17.34
CA LEU A 80 -34.52 29.14 18.49
C LEU A 80 -34.09 28.09 19.53
N LEU A 81 -34.08 28.56 20.79
CA LEU A 81 -33.95 27.82 22.06
C LEU A 81 -32.48 27.61 22.52
N GLY A 82 -31.85 28.53 23.27
CA GLY A 82 -32.34 29.13 24.50
C GLY A 82 -31.57 28.55 25.69
N SER A 83 -30.29 28.92 25.85
CA SER A 83 -29.49 28.60 27.04
C SER A 83 -29.52 29.80 27.99
N PRO A 84 -30.01 29.68 29.24
CA PRO A 84 -29.83 30.73 30.23
C PRO A 84 -28.42 30.66 30.81
N HIS A 85 -27.69 31.76 30.69
CA HIS A 85 -26.41 32.02 31.33
C HIS A 85 -26.65 32.76 32.66
N PRO A 86 -26.28 32.20 33.83
CA PRO A 86 -26.21 32.98 35.06
C PRO A 86 -24.78 33.51 35.30
N ALA A 87 -24.68 34.78 35.62
CA ALA A 87 -23.53 35.44 36.24
C ALA A 87 -24.07 36.51 37.22
N PRO A 88 -23.28 37.05 38.16
CA PRO A 88 -22.17 36.51 38.95
C PRO A 88 -22.40 36.75 40.47
N ALA A 89 -21.37 36.52 41.30
CA ALA A 89 -21.17 37.22 42.58
C ALA A 89 -19.70 37.64 42.68
#